data_AF-A0A7S1Q5W7-F1
#
_entry.id   AF-A0A7S1Q5W7-F1
#
_cell.length_a   1.000
_cell.length_b   1.000
_cell.length_c   1.000
_cell.angle_alpha   90.00
_cell.angle_beta   90.00
_cell.angle_gamma   90.00
#
_symmetry.space_group_name_H-M   'P 1'
#
loop_
_entity.id
_entity.type
_entity.pdbx_description
1 polymer ?
#
loop_
_entity_poly.entity_id
_entity_poly.type
_entity_poly.pdbx_seq_one_letter_code
_entity_poly.pdbx_strand_id
1 'polypeptide(L)'
;NSFCTLLAYVGCRGFRLRLPLTWAPPVGTPAGMLRRTLASRFKHVPVGWLNYVAIAVPKEKPMAEAAALYTDGVGAQVSEPWDLPEHGVRVVSIYLSKTHLELLHPLGDKGPIQSFLDKNPSGGMHHV
;
A
#
# COMPACT_ATOMS: atom_id res chain seq x y z
N ASN A 1 37.66 13.78 6.12
CA ASN A 1 37.77 14.06 7.56
C ASN A 1 36.66 13.34 8.30
N SER A 2 36.64 12.01 8.34
CA SER A 2 37.65 11.13 8.98
C SER A 2 37.67 11.34 10.49
N PHE A 3 36.81 10.62 11.21
CA PHE A 3 37.17 10.09 12.52
C PHE A 3 36.67 8.65 12.59
N CYS A 4 37.67 7.77 12.71
CA CYS A 4 37.57 6.33 12.78
C CYS A 4 37.77 5.93 14.25
N THR A 5 36.98 4.95 14.69
CA THR A 5 37.32 3.92 15.69
C THR A 5 37.59 4.34 17.15
N LEU A 6 36.71 3.88 18.05
CA LEU A 6 37.17 3.17 19.24
C LEU A 6 36.16 2.09 19.66
N LEU A 7 36.64 0.85 19.69
CA LEU A 7 36.03 -0.32 20.31
C LEU A 7 35.92 -0.11 21.83
N ALA A 8 34.76 -0.43 22.40
CA ALA A 8 34.67 -0.81 23.81
C ALA A 8 33.64 -1.93 23.97
N TYR A 9 34.19 -3.13 24.01
CA TYR A 9 33.60 -4.38 24.44
C TYR A 9 33.15 -4.24 25.91
N VAL A 10 31.85 -4.34 26.20
CA VAL A 10 31.38 -4.64 27.56
C VAL A 10 30.46 -5.84 27.47
N GLY A 11 31.09 -7.01 27.57
CA GLY A 11 30.40 -8.27 27.85
C GLY A 11 29.83 -8.22 29.26
N CYS A 12 28.52 -8.02 29.37
CA CYS A 12 27.82 -8.18 30.63
C CYS A 12 27.74 -9.68 30.94
N ARG A 13 28.65 -10.13 31.80
CA ARG A 13 28.69 -11.47 32.37
C ARG A 13 27.44 -11.71 33.22
N GLY A 14 26.80 -12.86 33.01
CA GLY A 14 26.20 -13.63 34.09
C GLY A 14 24.89 -13.10 34.68
N PHE A 15 23.79 -13.37 34.00
CA PHE A 15 22.52 -13.60 34.68
C PHE A 15 22.01 -15.00 34.31
N ARG A 16 22.47 -16.00 35.07
CA ARG A 16 21.90 -17.35 35.03
C ARG A 16 20.65 -17.33 35.91
N LEU A 17 19.48 -17.11 35.31
CA LEU A 17 18.21 -17.34 35.98
C LEU A 17 18.14 -18.83 36.36
N ARG A 18 18.34 -19.13 37.65
CA ARG A 18 17.97 -20.43 38.22
C ARG A 18 16.44 -20.51 38.19
N LEU A 19 15.90 -21.26 37.24
CA LEU A 19 14.52 -21.72 37.33
C LEU A 19 14.45 -22.76 38.46
N PRO A 20 13.52 -22.64 39.43
CA PRO A 20 13.31 -23.69 40.42
C PRO A 20 12.80 -24.95 39.72
N LEU A 21 13.54 -26.04 39.90
CA LEU A 21 13.33 -27.35 39.28
C LEU A 21 12.22 -28.14 39.98
N THR A 22 11.09 -27.51 40.32
CA THR A 22 9.96 -28.17 40.97
C THR A 22 8.64 -27.47 40.63
N TRP A 23 8.27 -27.43 39.35
CA TRP A 23 6.86 -27.26 38.99
C TRP A 23 6.41 -28.51 38.24
N ALA A 24 5.81 -29.45 38.98
CA ALA A 24 4.95 -30.47 38.40
C ALA A 24 3.52 -29.88 38.30
N PRO A 25 2.88 -29.85 37.12
CA PRO A 25 1.51 -29.37 37.01
C PRO A 25 0.58 -30.29 37.82
N PRO A 26 -0.49 -29.76 38.45
CA PRO A 26 -1.45 -30.59 39.16
C PRO A 26 -2.10 -31.57 38.18
N VAL A 27 -2.06 -32.85 38.56
CA VAL A 27 -2.73 -33.94 37.85
C VAL A 27 -4.23 -33.69 37.90
N GLY A 28 -4.88 -33.51 36.75
CA GLY A 28 -6.34 -33.42 36.69
C GLY A 28 -6.94 -32.46 35.67
N THR A 29 -6.16 -31.70 34.90
CA THR A 29 -6.75 -30.85 33.85
C THR A 29 -7.22 -31.74 32.68
N PRO A 30 -8.51 -31.77 32.32
CA PRO A 30 -8.95 -32.48 31.13
C PRO A 30 -8.23 -31.87 29.93
N ALA A 31 -7.53 -32.70 29.15
CA ALA A 31 -6.74 -32.29 27.98
C ALA A 31 -7.54 -31.59 26.86
N GLY A 32 -8.85 -31.39 27.03
CA GLY A 32 -9.76 -30.88 26.01
C GLY A 32 -10.19 -29.41 26.14
N MET A 33 -9.86 -28.69 27.22
CA MET A 33 -10.50 -27.38 27.49
C MET A 33 -9.55 -26.18 27.51
N LEU A 34 -8.57 -26.14 26.60
CA LEU A 34 -7.84 -24.90 26.30
C LEU A 34 -7.20 -24.91 24.90
N ARG A 35 -7.91 -25.48 23.93
CA ARG A 35 -7.65 -25.25 22.50
C ARG A 35 -8.86 -24.61 21.84
N ARG A 36 -9.41 -23.55 22.45
CA ARG A 36 -9.99 -22.48 21.64
C ARG A 36 -8.84 -21.68 21.09
N THR A 37 -8.21 -22.26 20.07
CA THR A 37 -7.26 -21.57 19.21
C THR A 37 -7.88 -20.24 18.81
N LEU A 38 -7.13 -19.16 19.03
CA LEU A 38 -7.36 -17.83 18.44
C LEU A 38 -7.38 -17.84 16.89
N ALA A 39 -7.34 -19.02 16.27
CA ALA A 39 -7.49 -19.23 14.85
C ALA A 39 -8.97 -19.06 14.47
N SER A 40 -9.21 -18.06 13.64
CA SER A 40 -10.44 -17.83 12.87
C SER A 40 -11.54 -17.00 13.55
N ARG A 41 -11.24 -15.74 13.87
CA ARG A 41 -12.26 -14.66 13.84
C ARG A 41 -12.27 -13.86 12.54
N PHE A 42 -11.33 -14.11 11.64
CA PHE A 42 -11.35 -13.59 10.27
C PHE A 42 -11.53 -14.78 9.34
N LYS A 43 -12.71 -14.89 8.72
CA LYS A 43 -12.83 -15.68 7.49
C LYS A 43 -11.75 -15.13 6.56
N HIS A 44 -10.77 -15.94 6.20
CA HIS A 44 -9.78 -15.57 5.20
C HIS A 44 -10.55 -15.24 3.92
N VAL A 45 -10.76 -13.96 3.63
CA VAL A 45 -11.21 -13.54 2.31
C VAL A 45 -9.94 -13.58 1.46
N PRO A 46 -9.83 -14.50 0.48
CA PRO A 46 -8.66 -14.51 -0.38
C PRO A 46 -8.66 -13.20 -1.16
N VAL A 47 -7.72 -12.32 -0.82
CA VAL A 47 -7.49 -11.08 -1.56
C VAL A 47 -6.77 -11.43 -2.85
N GLY A 48 -7.29 -10.93 -3.97
CA GLY A 48 -6.73 -11.14 -5.31
C GLY A 48 -5.57 -10.18 -5.63
N TRP A 49 -5.23 -10.10 -6.92
CA TRP A 49 -4.27 -9.12 -7.42
C TRP A 49 -4.86 -7.71 -7.43
N LEU A 50 -3.98 -6.70 -7.30
CA LEU A 50 -4.34 -5.31 -7.51
C LEU A 50 -4.72 -5.09 -8.98
N ASN A 51 -5.91 -4.55 -9.23
CA ASN A 51 -6.36 -4.27 -10.59
C ASN A 51 -5.67 -3.00 -11.12
N TYR A 52 -5.83 -1.88 -10.42
CA TYR A 52 -5.23 -0.61 -10.84
C TYR A 52 -4.96 0.34 -9.67
N VAL A 53 -4.20 1.41 -9.95
CA VAL A 53 -4.08 2.56 -9.05
C VAL A 53 -4.56 3.80 -9.79
N ALA A 54 -5.56 4.48 -9.23
CA ALA A 54 -6.05 5.74 -9.78
C ALA A 54 -5.20 6.91 -9.28
N ILE A 55 -4.80 7.78 -10.20
CA ILE A 55 -4.06 9.01 -9.93
C ILE A 55 -4.87 10.18 -10.49
N ALA A 56 -5.33 11.06 -9.62
CA ALA A 56 -6.02 12.27 -10.03
C ALA A 56 -5.02 13.29 -10.59
N VAL A 57 -5.29 13.77 -11.80
CA VAL A 57 -4.51 14.78 -12.51
C VAL A 57 -5.36 16.07 -12.60
N PRO A 58 -4.82 17.22 -12.13
CA PRO A 58 -5.56 18.48 -12.08
C PRO A 58 -5.84 19.04 -13.49
N LYS A 59 -6.83 19.95 -13.61
CA LYS A 59 -7.27 20.54 -14.89
C LYS A 59 -6.16 21.32 -15.59
N GLU A 60 -5.33 21.97 -14.79
CA GLU A 60 -4.23 22.82 -15.24
C GLU A 60 -3.10 22.01 -15.86
N LYS A 61 -3.04 20.69 -15.58
CA LYS A 61 -2.01 19.80 -16.10
C LYS A 61 -2.51 19.02 -17.32
N PRO A 62 -1.87 19.16 -18.49
CA PRO A 62 -2.20 18.37 -19.66
C PRO A 62 -2.03 16.86 -19.41
N MET A 63 -3.02 16.08 -19.82
CA MET A 63 -2.97 14.62 -19.70
C MET A 63 -1.78 13.99 -20.44
N ALA A 64 -1.42 14.54 -21.60
CA ALA A 64 -0.24 14.10 -22.36
C ALA A 64 1.07 14.28 -21.57
N GLU A 65 1.20 15.37 -20.82
CA GLU A 65 2.38 15.61 -19.97
C GLU A 65 2.42 14.63 -18.78
N ALA A 66 1.27 14.38 -18.15
CA ALA A 66 1.17 13.41 -17.07
C ALA A 66 1.51 11.99 -17.54
N ALA A 67 1.07 11.62 -18.74
CA ALA A 67 1.38 10.34 -19.39
C ALA A 67 2.86 10.23 -19.82
N ALA A 68 3.45 11.32 -20.32
CA ALA A 68 4.83 11.35 -20.81
C ALA A 68 5.85 10.94 -19.74
N LEU A 69 5.57 11.23 -18.46
CA LEU A 69 6.41 10.78 -17.33
C LEU A 69 6.58 9.26 -17.30
N TYR A 70 5.56 8.51 -17.74
CA TYR A 70 5.57 7.05 -17.73
C TYR A 70 6.10 6.46 -19.04
N THR A 71 5.82 7.09 -20.19
CA THR A 71 6.44 6.66 -21.46
C THR A 71 7.94 6.92 -21.45
N ASP A 72 8.36 8.11 -21.05
CA ASP A 72 9.74 8.57 -21.19
C ASP A 72 10.60 8.11 -20.01
N GLY A 73 10.00 8.03 -18.81
CA GLY A 73 10.70 7.62 -17.59
C GLY A 73 10.88 6.11 -17.48
N VAL A 74 9.84 5.32 -17.77
CA VAL A 74 9.85 3.86 -17.55
C VAL A 74 9.51 3.04 -18.81
N GLY A 75 9.31 3.67 -19.96
CA GLY A 75 9.00 2.97 -21.20
C GLY A 75 7.62 2.30 -21.21
N ALA A 76 6.67 2.78 -20.40
CA ALA A 76 5.37 2.16 -20.28
C ALA A 76 4.52 2.38 -21.55
N GLN A 77 3.69 1.39 -21.88
CA GLN A 77 2.66 1.56 -22.90
C GLN A 77 1.51 2.37 -22.32
N VAL A 78 1.06 3.37 -23.07
CA VAL A 78 -0.03 4.26 -22.67
C VAL A 78 -1.14 4.23 -23.73
N SER A 79 -2.39 4.26 -23.27
CA SER A 79 -3.54 4.36 -24.15
C SER A 79 -3.80 5.79 -24.62
N GLU A 80 -4.59 5.94 -25.68
CA GLU A 80 -5.22 7.23 -25.97
C GLU A 80 -6.15 7.65 -24.82
N PRO A 81 -6.37 8.97 -24.59
CA PRO A 81 -7.36 9.43 -23.63
C PRO A 81 -8.78 9.10 -24.10
N TRP A 82 -9.63 8.62 -23.18
CA TRP A 82 -11.07 8.45 -23.44
C TRP A 82 -11.92 9.03 -22.32
N ASP A 83 -13.13 9.44 -22.67
CA ASP A 83 -14.07 10.04 -21.74
C ASP A 83 -15.02 9.00 -21.15
N LEU A 84 -15.26 9.10 -19.84
CA LEU A 84 -16.31 8.40 -19.12
C LEU A 84 -17.27 9.45 -18.53
N PRO A 85 -18.22 9.98 -19.35
CA PRO A 85 -19.10 11.06 -18.91
C PRO A 85 -19.95 10.70 -17.69
N GLU A 86 -20.40 9.45 -17.58
CA GLU A 86 -21.18 8.95 -16.44
C GLU A 86 -20.41 9.02 -15.12
N HIS A 87 -19.09 8.94 -15.18
CA HIS A 87 -18.19 9.06 -14.03
C HIS A 87 -17.56 10.46 -13.91
N GLY A 88 -17.84 11.36 -14.86
CA GLY A 88 -17.29 12.71 -14.87
C GLY A 88 -15.76 12.76 -14.97
N VAL A 89 -15.13 11.78 -15.62
CA VAL A 89 -13.68 11.70 -15.76
C VAL A 89 -13.23 11.30 -17.16
N ARG A 90 -12.11 11.88 -17.59
CA ARG A 90 -11.29 11.43 -18.72
C ARG A 90 -10.18 10.55 -18.18
N VAL A 91 -9.98 9.41 -18.80
CA VAL A 91 -9.03 8.39 -18.34
C VAL A 91 -7.94 8.18 -19.37
N VAL A 92 -6.72 8.01 -18.90
CA VAL A 92 -5.60 7.43 -19.65
C VAL A 92 -5.06 6.25 -18.84
N SER A 93 -4.95 5.09 -19.48
CA SER A 93 -4.37 3.90 -18.87
C SER A 93 -2.90 3.75 -19.22
N ILE A 94 -2.09 3.50 -18.20
CA ILE A 94 -0.68 3.16 -18.31
C ILE A 94 -0.54 1.69 -17.95
N TYR A 95 -0.19 0.86 -18.94
CA TYR A 95 -0.15 -0.58 -18.78
C TYR A 95 1.17 -1.03 -18.17
N LEU A 96 1.06 -1.76 -17.05
CA LEU A 96 2.15 -2.50 -16.42
C LEU A 96 1.88 -4.00 -16.56
N SER A 97 2.84 -4.85 -16.24
CA SER A 97 2.75 -6.29 -16.56
C SER A 97 1.56 -7.03 -15.92
N LYS A 98 1.09 -6.61 -14.75
CA LYS A 98 0.01 -7.29 -13.99
C LYS A 98 -1.12 -6.37 -13.51
N THR A 99 -0.95 -5.07 -13.68
CA THR A 99 -1.83 -4.01 -13.18
C THR A 99 -1.67 -2.79 -14.10
N HIS A 100 -2.50 -1.78 -13.96
CA HIS A 100 -2.37 -0.54 -14.71
C HIS A 100 -2.55 0.67 -13.80
N LEU A 101 -2.04 1.81 -14.24
CA LEU A 101 -2.34 3.08 -13.60
C LEU A 101 -3.42 3.77 -14.42
N GLU A 102 -4.40 4.34 -13.73
CA GLU A 102 -5.44 5.14 -14.37
C GLU A 102 -5.23 6.60 -13.99
N LEU A 103 -4.79 7.40 -14.96
CA LEU A 103 -4.75 8.85 -14.81
C LEU A 103 -6.17 9.37 -14.99
N LEU A 104 -6.71 10.02 -13.97
CA LEU A 104 -8.08 10.55 -13.95
C LEU A 104 -8.06 12.07 -14.02
N HIS A 105 -8.66 12.61 -15.06
CA HIS A 105 -8.83 14.04 -15.24
C HIS A 105 -10.30 14.42 -15.18
N PRO A 106 -10.68 15.49 -14.47
CA PRO A 106 -12.09 15.81 -14.28
C PRO A 106 -12.72 16.29 -15.59
N LEU A 107 -13.91 15.75 -15.92
CA LEU A 107 -14.76 16.26 -16.99
C LEU A 107 -15.79 17.21 -16.38
N GLY A 108 -15.71 18.50 -16.74
CA GLY A 108 -16.58 19.55 -16.20
C GLY A 108 -16.24 19.93 -14.75
N ASP A 109 -17.10 20.72 -14.11
CA ASP A 109 -16.77 21.45 -12.87
C ASP A 109 -17.21 20.77 -11.57
N LYS A 110 -18.03 19.71 -11.65
CA LYS A 110 -18.60 19.02 -10.48
C LYS A 110 -18.47 17.50 -10.57
N GLY A 111 -17.25 17.02 -10.83
CA GLY A 111 -16.94 15.58 -10.88
C GLY A 111 -16.61 14.97 -9.51
N PRO A 112 -16.69 13.63 -9.37
CA PRO A 112 -16.41 12.94 -8.11
C PRO A 112 -14.97 13.16 -7.60
N ILE A 113 -14.01 13.38 -8.51
CA ILE A 113 -12.61 13.67 -8.16
C ILE A 113 -12.33 15.15 -7.89
N GLN A 114 -13.29 16.06 -8.13
CA GLN A 114 -13.09 17.50 -7.96
C GLN A 114 -12.77 17.85 -6.50
N SER A 115 -13.54 17.31 -5.55
CA SER A 115 -13.31 17.54 -4.12
C SER A 115 -11.94 17.05 -3.62
N PHE A 116 -11.37 16.04 -4.31
CA PHE A 116 -10.02 15.56 -4.03
C PHE A 116 -8.97 16.55 -4.55
N LEU A 117 -9.14 17.05 -5.79
CA LEU A 117 -8.24 18.02 -6.41
C LEU A 117 -8.30 19.39 -5.72
N ASP A 118 -9.45 19.81 -5.18
CA ASP A 118 -9.57 21.04 -4.39
C ASP A 118 -8.68 21.00 -3.14
N LYS A 119 -8.49 19.82 -2.56
CA LYS A 119 -7.61 19.60 -1.39
C LYS A 119 -6.16 19.29 -1.81
N ASN A 120 -5.98 18.72 -3.00
CA ASN A 120 -4.70 18.28 -3.54
C ASN A 120 -4.49 18.92 -4.92
N PRO A 121 -4.18 20.23 -4.98
CA PRO A 121 -4.15 20.98 -6.24
C PRO A 121 -3.07 20.49 -7.22
N SER A 122 -2.03 19.79 -6.73
CA SER A 122 -1.01 19.18 -7.56
C SER A 122 -1.39 17.79 -8.11
N GLY A 123 -2.57 17.27 -7.76
CA GLY A 123 -2.96 15.89 -8.02
C GLY A 123 -2.45 14.90 -6.96
N GLY A 124 -2.65 13.60 -7.21
CA GLY A 124 -2.17 12.54 -6.32
C GLY A 124 -2.87 11.19 -6.50
N MET A 125 -2.39 10.16 -5.78
CA MET A 125 -3.05 8.85 -5.73
C MET A 125 -4.43 8.98 -5.08
N HIS A 126 -5.48 8.54 -5.77
CA HIS A 126 -6.86 8.72 -5.36
C HIS A 126 -7.48 7.44 -4.78
N HIS A 127 -7.29 6.28 -5.42
CA HIS A 127 -7.80 4.99 -4.94
C HIS A 127 -7.08 3.81 -5.60
N VAL A 128 -7.35 2.60 -5.10
CA VAL A 128 -6.84 1.30 -5.57
C VAL A 128 -7.96 0.27 -5.64
#